data_AF-A0A8S0QBF1-F1
#
_entry.id   AF-A0A8S0QBF1-F1
#
_cell.length_a   1.000
_cell.length_b   1.000
_cell.length_c   1.000
_cell.angle_alpha   90.00
_cell.angle_beta   90.00
_cell.angle_gamma   90.00
#
_symmetry.space_group_name_H-M   'P 1'
#
loop_
_entity.id
_entity.type
_entity.pdbx_description
1 polymer ?
#
loop_
_entity_poly.entity_id
_entity_poly.type
_entity_poly.pdbx_seq_one_letter_code
_entity_poly.pdbx_strand_id
1 'polypeptide(L)'
;MSVLKELGEELSLSHPDPVVLELNRLNNLLKEKNGEFKKAQCEFRAQRATEVLKDKAMEQLRSEVIRLEEKLSVTENLLEQKNLDIKKLADEKREALTAQYAAEATLRRVYANQKDDDYVPIESIIAPLEAELKMYKNEIGALQEDKRAMERLTKSKEAALLEAEKILRNALERALIVEEVQSENFELRRQIEICQEENKILDKNNRQKVSEIEKLSQTIIELEEALLAGGTAANAVRDYRRQISELNEEKKTLERELARVMVSTNRIATVVANEWKDENNRVMPVKKWLEERKMFQAEIQRLKEKLAISERATKAEAQLKDKLKLRLKTLEEGLKHVSTFSVNSNGSPKIEKSNNLFGILASNTRANKRSTSQQRSPTASKISMQTGDERQTPGAAGEIKAVNSLNKKYSSGGSFLKKSLWASRNKIMDCNEKENTEINENTMISIEKCRSDELRDSENVKSMDSTKKDSDDMVSGFLYDRLQKEVIYLRKSCESRDSTLNAKNEEIKILMKKSKTITRALEVQSKKIKRAPIREKASVLI
;
A
#
# COMPACT_ATOMS: atom_id res chain seq x y z
N MET A 1 -34.50 -56.91 30.79
CA MET A 1 -35.28 -55.74 30.31
C MET A 1 -34.34 -54.55 30.35
N SER A 2 -34.06 -53.94 29.20
CA SER A 2 -32.86 -53.11 29.05
C SER A 2 -33.12 -51.61 29.26
N VAL A 3 -32.25 -51.02 30.08
CA VAL A 3 -31.86 -49.60 30.17
C VAL A 3 -32.52 -48.67 29.15
N LEU A 4 -33.30 -47.71 29.65
CA LEU A 4 -33.76 -46.56 28.88
C LEU A 4 -33.77 -45.28 29.73
N LYS A 5 -33.27 -44.22 29.10
CA LYS A 5 -33.64 -42.80 29.27
C LYS A 5 -32.91 -41.93 30.32
N GLU A 6 -32.01 -41.11 29.78
CA GLU A 6 -31.76 -39.68 30.10
C GLU A 6 -31.55 -39.25 31.57
N LEU A 7 -30.28 -39.02 31.93
CA LEU A 7 -29.86 -38.14 33.01
C LEU A 7 -28.38 -37.77 32.82
N GLY A 8 -27.98 -36.55 33.19
CA GLY A 8 -26.58 -36.11 33.23
C GLY A 8 -26.12 -35.32 32.00
N GLU A 9 -26.16 -34.00 32.09
CA GLU A 9 -25.07 -33.19 31.53
C GLU A 9 -23.79 -33.55 32.29
N GLU A 10 -22.67 -33.73 31.59
CA GLU A 10 -21.38 -33.41 32.20
C GLU A 10 -20.47 -32.76 31.16
N LEU A 11 -20.53 -31.42 31.17
CA LEU A 11 -19.58 -30.57 30.46
C LEU A 11 -18.16 -31.01 30.83
N SER A 12 -17.26 -31.16 29.86
CA SER A 12 -15.85 -31.43 30.11
C SER A 12 -15.12 -30.19 30.65
N LEU A 13 -15.60 -29.67 31.77
CA LEU A 13 -14.94 -28.67 32.61
C LEU A 13 -13.73 -29.33 33.26
N SER A 14 -12.63 -29.40 32.49
CA SER A 14 -11.30 -29.63 33.04
C SER A 14 -11.01 -28.51 34.04
N HIS A 15 -11.33 -28.74 35.31
CA HIS A 15 -11.13 -27.77 36.38
C HIS A 15 -9.64 -27.41 36.37
N PRO A 16 -9.25 -26.15 36.13
CA PRO A 16 -7.85 -25.79 36.04
C PRO A 16 -7.18 -26.12 37.37
N ASP A 17 -6.06 -26.86 37.31
CA ASP A 17 -5.30 -27.23 38.49
C ASP A 17 -5.08 -25.97 39.37
N PRO A 18 -5.46 -25.99 40.67
CA PRO A 18 -5.26 -24.86 41.57
C PRO A 18 -3.82 -24.34 41.57
N VAL A 19 -2.83 -25.21 41.35
CA VAL A 19 -1.42 -24.83 41.20
C VAL A 19 -1.20 -23.98 39.94
N VAL A 20 -1.86 -24.30 38.83
CA VAL A 20 -1.81 -23.54 37.56
C VAL A 20 -2.57 -22.21 37.66
N LEU A 21 -3.65 -22.14 38.45
CA LEU A 21 -4.35 -20.88 38.73
C LEU A 21 -3.47 -19.93 39.57
N GLU A 22 -2.86 -20.42 40.66
CA GLU A 22 -1.91 -19.61 41.44
C GLU A 22 -0.63 -19.29 40.65
N LEU A 23 -0.12 -20.18 39.80
CA LEU A 23 0.99 -19.83 38.88
C LEU A 23 0.61 -18.68 37.96
N ASN A 24 -0.60 -18.67 37.39
CA ASN A 24 -1.04 -17.58 36.53
C ASN A 24 -1.28 -16.28 37.31
N ARG A 25 -1.81 -16.36 38.54
CA ARG A 25 -1.97 -15.22 39.45
C ARG A 25 -0.61 -14.61 39.81
N LEU A 26 0.36 -15.43 40.22
CA LEU A 26 1.73 -15.01 40.53
C LEU A 26 2.48 -14.48 39.30
N ASN A 27 2.30 -15.09 38.13
CA ASN A 27 2.86 -14.61 36.86
C ASN A 27 2.28 -13.23 36.47
N ASN A 28 0.99 -13.00 36.69
CA ASN A 28 0.37 -11.71 36.43
C ASN A 28 0.79 -10.65 37.45
N LEU A 29 0.88 -10.99 38.73
CA LEU A 29 1.46 -10.13 39.77
C LEU A 29 2.93 -9.78 39.46
N LEU A 30 3.72 -10.73 38.97
CA LEU A 30 5.11 -10.49 38.55
C LEU A 30 5.19 -9.55 37.33
N LYS A 31 4.28 -9.66 36.36
CA LYS A 31 4.18 -8.72 35.22
C LYS A 31 3.80 -7.31 35.70
N GLU A 32 2.82 -7.20 36.59
CA GLU A 32 2.38 -5.95 37.19
C GLU A 32 3.53 -5.26 37.95
N LYS A 33 4.21 -5.98 38.86
CA LYS A 33 5.35 -5.47 39.61
C LYS A 33 6.57 -5.16 38.74
N ASN A 34 6.78 -5.88 37.64
CA ASN A 34 7.78 -5.53 36.62
C ASN A 34 7.38 -4.25 35.84
N GLY A 35 6.08 -4.00 35.64
CA GLY A 35 5.55 -2.74 35.11
C GLY A 35 5.77 -1.57 36.06
N GLU A 36 5.39 -1.72 37.33
CA GLU A 36 5.64 -0.73 38.40
C GLU A 36 7.14 -0.42 38.53
N PHE A 37 8.00 -1.45 38.57
CA PHE A 37 9.45 -1.29 38.65
C PHE A 37 10.02 -0.51 37.47
N LYS A 38 9.53 -0.76 36.24
CA LYS A 38 9.92 0.03 35.05
C LYS A 38 9.45 1.48 35.16
N LYS A 39 8.22 1.73 35.62
CA LYS A 39 7.71 3.09 35.87
C LYS A 39 8.56 3.83 36.90
N ALA A 40 8.83 3.21 38.05
CA ALA A 40 9.71 3.74 39.08
C ALA A 40 11.16 3.96 38.58
N GLN A 41 11.68 3.10 37.70
CA GLN A 41 12.99 3.29 37.07
C GLN A 41 13.01 4.49 36.11
N CYS A 42 11.93 4.75 35.37
CA CYS A 42 11.78 5.95 34.55
C CYS A 42 11.64 7.21 35.41
N GLU A 43 10.83 7.16 36.47
CA GLU A 43 10.68 8.26 37.43
C GLU A 43 12.01 8.59 38.13
N PHE A 44 12.77 7.58 38.56
CA PHE A 44 14.12 7.76 39.13
C PHE A 44 15.09 8.41 38.13
N ARG A 45 15.07 8.02 36.85
CA ARG A 45 15.90 8.65 35.81
C ARG A 45 15.51 10.10 35.57
N ALA A 46 14.21 10.42 35.55
CA ALA A 46 13.72 11.78 35.42
C ALA A 46 14.10 12.64 36.64
N GLN A 47 13.90 12.14 37.86
CA GLN A 47 14.31 12.81 39.10
C GLN A 47 15.81 13.11 39.10
N ARG A 48 16.65 12.11 38.77
CA ARG A 48 18.11 12.27 38.67
C ARG A 48 18.54 13.29 37.60
N ALA A 49 17.79 13.42 36.50
CA ALA A 49 18.04 14.49 35.53
C ALA A 49 17.72 15.88 36.11
N THR A 50 16.62 16.03 36.87
CA THR A 50 16.33 17.29 37.57
C THR A 50 17.31 17.59 38.71
N GLU A 51 17.90 16.57 39.32
CA GLU A 51 18.93 16.69 40.35
C GLU A 51 20.22 17.29 39.78
N VAL A 52 20.71 16.75 38.66
CA VAL A 52 21.88 17.30 37.93
C VAL A 52 21.65 18.76 37.47
N LEU A 53 20.43 19.12 37.10
CA LEU A 53 20.09 20.52 36.79
C LEU A 53 20.10 21.43 38.02
N LYS A 54 19.64 20.94 39.19
CA LYS A 54 19.73 21.66 40.46
C LYS A 54 21.18 21.82 40.91
N ASP A 55 22.00 20.78 40.81
CA ASP A 55 23.43 20.84 41.13
C ASP A 55 24.15 21.90 40.29
N LYS A 56 23.89 21.93 38.98
CA LYS A 56 24.43 22.96 38.08
C LYS A 56 24.00 24.38 38.48
N ALA A 57 22.74 24.57 38.88
CA ALA A 57 22.24 25.86 39.37
C ALA A 57 22.84 26.25 40.72
N MET A 58 23.03 25.29 41.64
CA MET A 58 23.70 25.51 42.93
C MET A 58 25.17 25.91 42.74
N GLU A 59 25.89 25.31 41.79
CA GLU A 59 27.29 25.65 41.52
C GLU A 59 27.43 27.02 40.85
N GLN A 60 26.49 27.40 39.98
CA GLN A 60 26.38 28.78 39.48
C GLN A 60 26.15 29.77 40.63
N LEU A 61 25.23 29.49 41.54
CA LEU A 61 24.98 30.35 42.71
C LEU A 61 26.17 30.43 43.66
N ARG A 62 26.91 29.33 43.87
CA ARG A 62 28.15 29.32 44.66
C ARG A 62 29.23 30.21 44.05
N SER A 63 29.48 30.09 42.75
CA SER A 63 30.49 30.93 42.08
C SER A 63 30.12 32.43 42.14
N GLU A 64 28.83 32.76 42.04
CA GLU A 64 28.33 34.14 42.19
C GLU A 64 28.44 34.66 43.63
N VAL A 65 28.21 33.82 44.65
CA VAL A 65 28.44 34.16 46.08
C VAL A 65 29.91 34.45 46.35
N ILE A 66 30.82 33.57 45.92
CA ILE A 66 32.28 33.77 46.08
C ILE A 66 32.71 35.09 45.41
N ARG A 67 32.21 35.36 44.20
CA ARG A 67 32.46 36.60 43.45
C ARG A 67 31.85 37.84 44.12
N LEU A 68 30.89 37.70 45.02
CA LEU A 68 30.31 38.80 45.82
C LEU A 68 31.08 38.98 47.14
N GLU A 69 31.50 37.90 47.80
CA GLU A 69 32.36 37.94 48.99
C GLU A 69 33.74 38.56 48.69
N GLU A 70 34.36 38.23 47.55
CA GLU A 70 35.59 38.87 47.08
C GLU A 70 35.41 40.39 46.90
N LYS A 71 34.31 40.81 46.25
CA LYS A 71 34.00 42.24 46.08
C LYS A 71 33.74 42.94 47.41
N LEU A 72 33.02 42.29 48.33
CA LEU A 72 32.76 42.81 49.66
C LEU A 72 34.09 43.06 50.39
N SER A 73 34.97 42.05 50.45
CA SER A 73 36.29 42.16 51.08
C SER A 73 37.13 43.28 50.47
N VAL A 74 37.16 43.43 49.14
CA VAL A 74 37.85 44.56 48.48
C VAL A 74 37.27 45.92 48.92
N THR A 75 35.94 46.04 49.05
CA THR A 75 35.32 47.28 49.54
C THR A 75 35.54 47.55 51.03
N GLU A 76 35.61 46.50 51.87
CA GLU A 76 35.90 46.61 53.30
C GLU A 76 37.34 47.06 53.54
N ASN A 77 38.32 46.42 52.87
CA ASN A 77 39.73 46.83 52.91
C ASN A 77 39.91 48.30 52.46
N LEU A 78 39.20 48.73 51.40
CA LEU A 78 39.24 50.13 50.95
C LEU A 78 38.65 51.10 51.98
N LEU A 79 37.58 50.70 52.66
CA LEU A 79 36.93 51.51 53.71
C LEU A 79 37.81 51.60 54.96
N GLU A 80 38.48 50.52 55.36
CA GLU A 80 39.45 50.53 56.46
C GLU A 80 40.65 51.43 56.13
N GLN A 81 41.23 51.32 54.93
CA GLN A 81 42.29 52.23 54.48
C GLN A 81 41.84 53.71 54.54
N LYS A 82 40.60 54.01 54.13
CA LYS A 82 40.07 55.38 54.20
C LYS A 82 39.86 55.87 55.63
N ASN A 83 39.50 55.00 56.57
CA ASN A 83 39.46 55.35 58.00
C ASN A 83 40.86 55.63 58.56
N LEU A 84 41.89 54.89 58.13
CA LEU A 84 43.28 55.15 58.50
C LEU A 84 43.78 56.50 57.93
N ASP A 85 43.45 56.81 56.66
CA ASP A 85 43.77 58.09 56.03
C ASP A 85 43.09 59.27 56.78
N ILE A 86 41.81 59.13 57.13
CA ILE A 86 41.06 60.14 57.90
C ILE A 86 41.69 60.38 59.27
N LYS A 87 42.17 59.32 59.95
CA LYS A 87 42.83 59.45 61.25
C LYS A 87 44.14 60.24 61.13
N LYS A 88 44.99 59.92 60.15
CA LYS A 88 46.22 60.67 59.87
C LYS A 88 45.95 62.15 59.61
N LEU A 89 45.01 62.45 58.71
CA LEU A 89 44.61 63.84 58.41
C LEU A 89 44.05 64.59 59.63
N ALA A 90 43.39 63.90 60.57
CA ALA A 90 42.91 64.49 61.82
C ALA A 90 44.04 64.75 62.84
N ASP A 91 45.10 63.94 62.82
CA ASP A 91 46.30 64.14 63.62
C ASP A 91 47.19 65.25 63.03
N GLU A 92 47.46 65.21 61.73
CA GLU A 92 48.17 66.25 60.96
C GLU A 92 47.50 67.64 61.10
N LYS A 93 46.16 67.71 61.01
CA LYS A 93 45.41 68.95 61.24
C LYS A 93 45.62 69.51 62.65
N ARG A 94 45.76 68.66 63.67
CA ARG A 94 45.99 69.06 65.05
C ARG A 94 47.39 69.64 65.22
N GLU A 95 48.38 68.98 64.65
CA GLU A 95 49.77 69.45 64.61
C GLU A 95 49.89 70.78 63.86
N ALA A 96 49.30 70.89 62.67
CA ALA A 96 49.27 72.12 61.88
C ALA A 96 48.63 73.30 62.65
N LEU A 97 47.55 73.07 63.41
CA LEU A 97 46.97 74.10 64.29
C LEU A 97 47.93 74.51 65.42
N THR A 98 48.64 73.58 66.05
CA THR A 98 49.66 73.94 67.06
C THR A 98 50.85 74.70 66.45
N ALA A 99 51.29 74.33 65.25
CA ALA A 99 52.32 75.05 64.50
C ALA A 99 51.86 76.47 64.10
N GLN A 100 50.59 76.63 63.70
CA GLN A 100 49.99 77.94 63.41
C GLN A 100 50.07 78.86 64.63
N TYR A 101 49.61 78.42 65.80
CA TYR A 101 49.68 79.24 67.03
C TYR A 101 51.12 79.58 67.42
N ALA A 102 52.07 78.66 67.23
CA ALA A 102 53.50 78.91 67.48
C ALA A 102 54.11 79.93 66.50
N ALA A 103 53.74 79.87 65.22
CA ALA A 103 54.14 80.84 64.21
C ALA A 103 53.54 82.22 64.47
N GLU A 104 52.26 82.29 64.83
CA GLU A 104 51.55 83.53 65.18
C GLU A 104 52.15 84.21 66.43
N ALA A 105 52.49 83.42 67.46
CA ALA A 105 53.23 83.89 68.63
C ALA A 105 54.69 84.30 68.31
N THR A 106 55.23 83.89 67.17
CA THR A 106 56.57 84.31 66.70
C THR A 106 56.49 85.59 65.87
N LEU A 107 55.50 85.72 64.98
CA LEU A 107 55.20 86.97 64.29
C LEU A 107 54.91 88.11 65.27
N ARG A 108 54.12 87.87 66.33
CA ARG A 108 53.89 88.86 67.41
C ARG A 108 55.18 89.34 68.08
N ARG A 109 56.22 88.50 68.15
CA ARG A 109 57.54 88.87 68.70
C ARG A 109 58.41 89.61 67.68
N VAL A 110 58.35 89.25 66.40
CA VAL A 110 59.09 89.95 65.32
C VAL A 110 58.55 91.37 65.11
N TYR A 111 57.22 91.54 65.02
CA TYR A 111 56.60 92.85 64.88
C TYR A 111 56.80 93.79 66.09
N ALA A 112 57.07 93.23 67.28
CA ALA A 112 57.45 94.04 68.45
C ALA A 112 58.90 94.57 68.39
N ASN A 113 59.76 93.95 67.57
CA ASN A 113 61.19 94.27 67.44
C ASN A 113 61.51 95.11 66.19
N GLN A 114 60.56 95.31 65.28
CA GLN A 114 60.76 96.13 64.08
C GLN A 114 60.37 97.58 64.35
N LYS A 115 61.39 98.40 64.62
CA LYS A 115 61.33 99.85 64.47
C LYS A 115 62.56 100.37 63.76
N ASP A 116 62.29 101.41 62.97
CA ASP A 116 63.20 102.31 62.28
C ASP A 116 63.99 101.68 61.09
N ASP A 117 64.15 102.49 60.04
CA ASP A 117 64.44 102.06 58.67
C ASP A 117 65.93 102.12 58.28
N ASP A 118 66.29 101.37 57.24
CA ASP A 118 67.23 101.83 56.20
C ASP A 118 67.05 100.98 54.92
N TYR A 119 66.17 101.42 54.00
CA TYR A 119 65.81 100.66 52.80
C TYR A 119 66.38 101.24 51.50
N VAL A 120 67.00 100.37 50.71
CA VAL A 120 67.38 100.60 49.30
C VAL A 120 66.16 101.07 48.51
N PRO A 121 66.27 102.02 47.56
CA PRO A 121 65.15 102.48 46.73
C PRO A 121 64.39 101.33 46.07
N ILE A 122 63.20 101.05 46.60
CA ILE A 122 62.52 99.76 46.42
C ILE A 122 62.12 99.56 44.95
N GLU A 123 61.78 100.65 44.24
CA GLU A 123 61.53 100.73 42.79
C GLU A 123 62.57 99.98 41.94
N SER A 124 63.86 100.08 42.27
CA SER A 124 64.93 99.43 41.49
C SER A 124 64.94 97.90 41.61
N ILE A 125 64.30 97.36 42.65
CA ILE A 125 64.10 95.92 42.89
C ILE A 125 62.70 95.50 42.39
N ILE A 126 61.71 96.39 42.50
CA ILE A 126 60.33 96.18 42.04
C ILE A 126 60.24 96.08 40.51
N ALA A 127 60.85 97.00 39.75
CA ALA A 127 60.60 97.10 38.31
C ALA A 127 60.92 95.83 37.48
N PRO A 128 62.00 95.07 37.76
CA PRO A 128 62.22 93.77 37.12
C PRO A 128 61.15 92.74 37.50
N LEU A 129 60.75 92.68 38.77
CA LEU A 129 59.72 91.76 39.27
C LEU A 129 58.32 92.11 38.71
N GLU A 130 58.03 93.38 38.45
CA GLU A 130 56.83 93.79 37.74
C GLU A 130 56.83 93.37 36.26
N ALA A 131 58.00 93.45 35.59
CA ALA A 131 58.15 92.98 34.23
C ALA A 131 57.97 91.45 34.14
N GLU A 132 58.53 90.68 35.07
CA GLU A 132 58.29 89.24 35.21
C GLU A 132 56.83 88.93 35.54
N LEU A 133 56.20 89.63 36.49
CA LEU A 133 54.77 89.48 36.77
C LEU A 133 53.90 89.80 35.55
N LYS A 134 54.31 90.73 34.69
CA LYS A 134 53.62 91.04 33.43
C LYS A 134 53.82 89.95 32.37
N MET A 135 55.02 89.37 32.28
CA MET A 135 55.31 88.18 31.46
C MET A 135 54.43 86.99 31.88
N TYR A 136 54.46 86.61 33.17
CA TYR A 136 53.65 85.51 33.69
C TYR A 136 52.14 85.76 33.56
N LYS A 137 51.65 87.01 33.69
CA LYS A 137 50.25 87.34 33.41
C LYS A 137 49.87 87.10 31.95
N ASN A 138 50.76 87.43 31.00
CA ASN A 138 50.53 87.16 29.57
C ASN A 138 50.57 85.65 29.26
N GLU A 139 51.52 84.92 29.86
CA GLU A 139 51.64 83.47 29.73
C GLU A 139 50.40 82.74 30.29
N ILE A 140 49.94 83.12 31.48
CA ILE A 140 48.67 82.64 32.06
C ILE A 140 47.48 82.96 31.13
N GLY A 141 47.51 84.09 30.43
CA GLY A 141 46.53 84.44 29.40
C GLY A 141 46.53 83.45 28.23
N ALA A 142 47.71 83.19 27.64
CA ALA A 142 47.86 82.22 26.55
C ALA A 142 47.46 80.80 26.97
N LEU A 143 47.91 80.33 28.14
CA LEU A 143 47.54 79.02 28.70
C LEU A 143 46.03 78.89 28.97
N GLN A 144 45.34 79.98 29.31
CA GLN A 144 43.88 79.97 29.40
C GLN A 144 43.20 79.88 28.03
N GLU A 145 43.77 80.46 26.97
CA GLU A 145 43.23 80.36 25.62
C GLU A 145 43.47 78.97 25.01
N ASP A 146 44.65 78.39 25.22
CA ASP A 146 44.96 77.00 24.88
C ASP A 146 44.06 76.02 25.62
N LYS A 147 43.81 76.23 26.93
CA LYS A 147 42.82 75.44 27.68
C LYS A 147 41.43 75.53 27.04
N ARG A 148 40.96 76.72 26.68
CA ARG A 148 39.66 76.89 25.98
C ARG A 148 39.70 76.26 24.58
N ALA A 149 40.83 76.23 23.89
CA ALA A 149 40.98 75.56 22.59
C ALA A 149 40.87 74.03 22.75
N MET A 150 41.56 73.46 23.73
CA MET A 150 41.47 72.04 24.10
C MET A 150 40.05 71.65 24.54
N GLU A 151 39.36 72.47 25.33
CA GLU A 151 37.95 72.22 25.71
C GLU A 151 37.00 72.19 24.48
N ARG A 152 37.24 73.02 23.47
CA ARG A 152 36.48 72.98 22.19
C ARG A 152 36.84 71.73 21.38
N LEU A 153 38.12 71.38 21.30
CA LEU A 153 38.60 70.18 20.61
C LEU A 153 38.00 68.90 21.22
N THR A 154 37.97 68.79 22.54
CA THR A 154 37.38 67.66 23.27
C THR A 154 35.89 67.55 22.98
N LYS A 155 35.11 68.64 23.10
CA LYS A 155 33.68 68.65 22.76
C LYS A 155 33.40 68.27 21.30
N SER A 156 34.25 68.70 20.37
CA SER A 156 34.16 68.31 18.96
C SER A 156 34.42 66.82 18.75
N LYS A 157 35.40 66.24 19.47
CA LYS A 157 35.71 64.80 19.43
C LYS A 157 34.62 63.97 20.09
N GLU A 158 34.06 64.41 21.21
CA GLU A 158 32.91 63.79 21.88
C GLU A 158 31.68 63.73 20.96
N ALA A 159 31.35 64.84 20.28
CA ALA A 159 30.27 64.88 19.31
C ALA A 159 30.50 63.93 18.11
N ALA A 160 31.74 63.88 17.59
CA ALA A 160 32.10 62.96 16.50
C ALA A 160 32.04 61.48 16.93
N LEU A 161 32.43 61.16 18.17
CA LEU A 161 32.32 59.82 18.74
C LEU A 161 30.85 59.40 18.91
N LEU A 162 29.97 60.30 19.37
CA LEU A 162 28.54 60.00 19.52
C LEU A 162 27.85 59.72 18.19
N GLU A 163 28.17 60.47 17.12
CA GLU A 163 27.62 60.19 15.79
C GLU A 163 28.21 58.90 15.19
N ALA A 164 29.50 58.62 15.41
CA ALA A 164 30.10 57.33 15.01
C ALA A 164 29.46 56.14 15.75
N GLU A 165 29.19 56.28 17.05
CA GLU A 165 28.50 55.27 17.86
C GLU A 165 27.05 55.04 17.37
N LYS A 166 26.35 56.11 16.98
CA LYS A 166 25.02 56.05 16.33
C LYS A 166 25.06 55.35 14.97
N ILE A 167 26.07 55.63 14.14
CA ILE A 167 26.29 54.91 12.87
C ILE A 167 26.53 53.41 13.12
N LEU A 168 27.35 53.06 14.12
CA LEU A 168 27.61 51.68 14.51
C LEU A 168 26.35 50.94 15.02
N ARG A 169 25.51 51.58 15.83
CA ARG A 169 24.21 51.02 16.25
C ARG A 169 23.31 50.74 15.04
N ASN A 170 23.16 51.71 14.14
CA ASN A 170 22.34 51.55 12.93
C ASN A 170 22.90 50.49 11.97
N ALA A 171 24.22 50.28 11.95
CA ALA A 171 24.85 49.21 11.17
C ALA A 171 24.60 47.83 11.78
N LEU A 172 24.64 47.72 13.12
CA LEU A 172 24.35 46.48 13.85
C LEU A 172 22.88 46.08 13.74
N GLU A 173 21.95 47.03 13.85
CA GLU A 173 20.51 46.80 13.61
C GLU A 173 20.25 46.25 12.20
N ARG A 174 20.89 46.83 11.18
CA ARG A 174 20.83 46.33 9.80
C ARG A 174 21.45 44.94 9.62
N ALA A 175 22.52 44.63 10.36
CA ALA A 175 23.13 43.29 10.31
C ALA A 175 22.18 42.23 10.88
N LEU A 176 21.54 42.50 12.03
CA LEU A 176 20.55 41.59 12.63
C LEU A 176 19.35 41.33 11.71
N ILE A 177 18.81 42.36 11.05
CA ILE A 177 17.72 42.21 10.06
C ILE A 177 18.18 41.35 8.88
N VAL A 178 19.44 41.46 8.44
CA VAL A 178 19.99 40.63 7.37
C VAL A 178 20.20 39.18 7.81
N GLU A 179 20.58 38.92 9.07
CA GLU A 179 20.67 37.58 9.63
C GLU A 179 19.29 36.91 9.77
N GLU A 180 18.27 37.66 10.20
CA GLU A 180 16.88 37.21 10.28
C GLU A 180 16.33 36.82 8.89
N VAL A 181 16.44 37.71 7.91
CA VAL A 181 16.01 37.45 6.51
C VAL A 181 16.81 36.33 5.84
N GLN A 182 18.08 36.11 6.22
CA GLN A 182 18.85 34.94 5.78
C GLN A 182 18.33 33.64 6.39
N SER A 183 17.94 33.65 7.67
CA SER A 183 17.31 32.52 8.35
C SER A 183 15.97 32.14 7.72
N GLU A 184 15.11 33.13 7.45
CA GLU A 184 13.85 32.95 6.71
C GLU A 184 14.11 32.37 5.31
N ASN A 185 15.10 32.91 4.58
CA ASN A 185 15.50 32.41 3.26
C ASN A 185 15.95 30.94 3.31
N PHE A 186 16.61 30.50 4.39
CA PHE A 186 17.04 29.12 4.55
C PHE A 186 15.85 28.18 4.76
N GLU A 187 14.91 28.53 5.65
CA GLU A 187 13.71 27.71 5.90
C GLU A 187 12.76 27.71 4.68
N LEU A 188 12.61 28.82 3.96
CA LEU A 188 11.85 28.86 2.69
C LEU A 188 12.47 27.95 1.62
N ARG A 189 13.81 27.89 1.51
CA ARG A 189 14.50 26.96 0.58
C ARG A 189 14.25 25.50 0.96
N ARG A 190 14.27 25.19 2.25
CA ARG A 190 13.96 23.86 2.80
C ARG A 190 12.50 23.46 2.55
N GLN A 191 11.55 24.38 2.71
CA GLN A 191 10.14 24.15 2.36
C GLN A 191 9.97 23.89 0.86
N ILE A 192 10.67 24.64 -0.01
CA ILE A 192 10.67 24.38 -1.46
C ILE A 192 11.24 22.98 -1.77
N GLU A 193 12.31 22.55 -1.11
CA GLU A 193 12.87 21.20 -1.27
C GLU A 193 11.89 20.10 -0.82
N ILE A 194 11.20 20.29 0.31
CA ILE A 194 10.15 19.38 0.78
C ILE A 194 9.02 19.28 -0.26
N CYS A 195 8.47 20.41 -0.72
CA CYS A 195 7.42 20.42 -1.73
C CYS A 195 7.87 19.80 -3.07
N GLN A 196 9.17 19.84 -3.40
CA GLN A 196 9.69 19.17 -4.60
C GLN A 196 9.72 17.63 -4.46
N GLU A 197 10.14 17.07 -3.32
CA GLU A 197 10.06 15.61 -3.14
C GLU A 197 8.61 15.14 -2.93
N GLU A 198 7.75 15.94 -2.28
CA GLU A 198 6.31 15.64 -2.17
C GLU A 198 5.65 15.54 -3.54
N ASN A 199 5.85 16.53 -4.42
CA ASN A 199 5.38 16.47 -5.81
C ASN A 199 5.94 15.23 -6.54
N LYS A 200 7.23 14.93 -6.36
CA LYS A 200 7.90 13.76 -6.94
C LYS A 200 7.41 12.42 -6.35
N ILE A 201 6.81 12.40 -5.16
CA ILE A 201 6.10 11.24 -4.59
C ILE A 201 4.68 11.14 -5.15
N LEU A 202 3.96 12.25 -5.25
CA LEU A 202 2.64 12.32 -5.89
C LEU A 202 2.71 11.87 -7.36
N ASP A 203 3.75 12.25 -8.08
CA ASP A 203 3.99 11.85 -9.47
C ASP A 203 4.17 10.33 -9.63
N LYS A 204 4.93 9.69 -8.72
CA LYS A 204 5.11 8.23 -8.69
C LYS A 204 3.77 7.52 -8.41
N ASN A 205 2.99 8.04 -7.46
CA ASN A 205 1.67 7.53 -7.09
C ASN A 205 0.66 7.68 -8.25
N ASN A 206 0.64 8.84 -8.91
CA ASN A 206 -0.23 9.10 -10.05
C ASN A 206 0.09 8.16 -11.23
N ARG A 207 1.37 7.99 -11.58
CA ARG A 207 1.81 7.02 -12.60
C ARG A 207 1.40 5.58 -12.25
N GLN A 208 1.52 5.19 -10.97
CA GLN A 208 1.05 3.86 -10.52
C GLN A 208 -0.47 3.69 -10.70
N LYS A 209 -1.27 4.71 -10.36
CA LYS A 209 -2.73 4.69 -10.54
C LYS A 209 -3.14 4.67 -12.01
N VAL A 210 -2.46 5.44 -12.87
CA VAL A 210 -2.66 5.38 -14.33
C VAL A 210 -2.41 3.96 -14.82
N SER A 211 -1.28 3.33 -14.44
CA SER A 211 -1.02 1.92 -14.78
C SER A 211 -1.82 0.88 -14.00
N GLU A 212 -2.78 1.29 -13.17
CA GLU A 212 -3.85 0.42 -12.64
C GLU A 212 -5.13 0.59 -13.45
N ILE A 213 -5.50 1.84 -13.77
CA ILE A 213 -6.60 2.19 -14.69
C ILE A 213 -6.38 1.58 -16.09
N GLU A 214 -5.16 1.60 -16.61
CA GLU A 214 -4.78 0.95 -17.89
C GLU A 214 -5.08 -0.56 -17.87
N LYS A 215 -4.77 -1.25 -16.75
CA LYS A 215 -5.06 -2.69 -16.60
C LYS A 215 -6.55 -2.95 -16.47
N LEU A 216 -7.26 -2.14 -15.70
CA LEU A 216 -8.71 -2.25 -15.56
C LEU A 216 -9.41 -2.03 -16.90
N SER A 217 -8.96 -1.03 -17.67
CA SER A 217 -9.44 -0.76 -19.04
C SER A 217 -9.20 -1.96 -19.97
N GLN A 218 -8.02 -2.57 -19.92
CA GLN A 218 -7.72 -3.80 -20.66
C GLN A 218 -8.64 -4.96 -20.26
N THR A 219 -8.90 -5.16 -18.96
CA THR A 219 -9.85 -6.20 -18.51
C THR A 219 -11.31 -5.92 -18.89
N ILE A 220 -11.69 -4.64 -19.07
CA ILE A 220 -13.02 -4.29 -19.60
C ILE A 220 -13.13 -4.72 -21.07
N ILE A 221 -12.12 -4.43 -21.90
CA ILE A 221 -12.10 -4.84 -23.32
C ILE A 221 -12.17 -6.37 -23.44
N GLU A 222 -11.41 -7.11 -22.63
CA GLU A 222 -11.44 -8.59 -22.60
C GLU A 222 -12.82 -9.14 -22.19
N LEU A 223 -13.53 -8.46 -21.27
CA LEU A 223 -14.89 -8.82 -20.88
C LEU A 223 -15.93 -8.44 -21.96
N GLU A 224 -15.74 -7.34 -22.69
CA GLU A 224 -16.58 -6.95 -23.81
C GLU A 224 -16.45 -7.93 -24.99
N GLU A 225 -15.23 -8.34 -25.34
CA GLU A 225 -14.97 -9.41 -26.32
C GLU A 225 -15.61 -10.74 -25.90
N ALA A 226 -15.46 -11.14 -24.63
CA ALA A 226 -16.08 -12.33 -24.09
C ALA A 226 -17.63 -12.26 -24.10
N LEU A 227 -18.21 -11.08 -23.86
CA LEU A 227 -19.66 -10.85 -23.92
C LEU A 227 -20.17 -10.92 -25.36
N LEU A 228 -19.45 -10.34 -26.33
CA LEU A 228 -19.76 -10.46 -27.76
C LEU A 228 -19.70 -11.93 -28.23
N ALA A 229 -18.68 -12.68 -27.84
CA ALA A 229 -18.57 -14.12 -28.10
C ALA A 229 -19.70 -14.92 -27.43
N GLY A 230 -20.06 -14.58 -26.18
CA GLY A 230 -21.22 -15.15 -25.50
C GLY A 230 -22.54 -14.85 -26.21
N GLY A 231 -22.67 -13.66 -26.81
CA GLY A 231 -23.82 -13.26 -27.62
C GLY A 231 -23.98 -14.08 -28.91
N THR A 232 -22.89 -14.34 -29.63
CA THR A 232 -22.93 -15.19 -30.84
C THR A 232 -23.26 -16.64 -30.49
N ALA A 233 -22.66 -17.19 -29.41
CA ALA A 233 -22.98 -18.52 -28.91
C ALA A 233 -24.46 -18.65 -28.47
N ALA A 234 -24.99 -17.65 -27.75
CA ALA A 234 -26.39 -17.61 -27.34
C ALA A 234 -27.36 -17.55 -28.54
N ASN A 235 -26.98 -16.86 -29.62
CA ASN A 235 -27.76 -16.85 -30.86
C ASN A 235 -27.73 -18.22 -31.56
N ALA A 236 -26.56 -18.87 -31.69
CA ALA A 236 -26.49 -20.23 -32.23
C ALA A 236 -27.35 -21.24 -31.44
N VAL A 237 -27.37 -21.14 -30.10
CA VAL A 237 -28.26 -21.95 -29.25
C VAL A 237 -29.75 -21.66 -29.51
N ARG A 238 -30.13 -20.40 -29.78
CA ARG A 238 -31.51 -20.04 -30.17
C ARG A 238 -31.87 -20.63 -31.53
N ASP A 239 -30.98 -20.57 -32.52
CA ASP A 239 -31.21 -21.14 -33.85
C ASP A 239 -31.33 -22.67 -33.82
N TYR A 240 -30.44 -23.38 -33.12
CA TYR A 240 -30.57 -24.82 -32.91
C TYR A 240 -31.87 -25.19 -32.17
N ARG A 241 -32.29 -24.38 -31.18
CA ARG A 241 -33.57 -24.59 -30.49
C ARG A 241 -34.78 -24.40 -31.42
N ARG A 242 -34.70 -23.46 -32.38
CA ARG A 242 -35.72 -23.32 -33.44
C ARG A 242 -35.75 -24.55 -34.34
N GLN A 243 -34.60 -24.98 -34.87
CA GLN A 243 -34.47 -26.18 -35.72
C GLN A 243 -35.00 -27.45 -35.04
N ILE A 244 -34.67 -27.67 -33.76
CA ILE A 244 -35.20 -28.79 -32.97
C ILE A 244 -36.73 -28.71 -32.81
N SER A 245 -37.30 -27.50 -32.72
CA SER A 245 -38.75 -27.31 -32.63
C SER A 245 -39.45 -27.58 -33.97
N GLU A 246 -38.86 -27.12 -35.07
CA GLU A 246 -39.30 -27.38 -36.45
C GLU A 246 -39.30 -28.89 -36.74
N LEU A 247 -38.15 -29.56 -36.55
CA LEU A 247 -38.00 -31.02 -36.70
C LEU A 247 -38.95 -31.83 -35.80
N ASN A 248 -39.33 -31.31 -34.63
CA ASN A 248 -40.27 -31.97 -33.73
C ASN A 248 -41.73 -31.86 -34.22
N GLU A 249 -42.13 -30.76 -34.88
CA GLU A 249 -43.43 -30.71 -35.55
C GLU A 249 -43.46 -31.54 -36.83
N GLU A 250 -42.37 -31.55 -37.62
CA GLU A 250 -42.22 -32.44 -38.78
C GLU A 250 -42.33 -33.91 -38.37
N LYS A 251 -41.62 -34.31 -37.32
CA LYS A 251 -41.74 -35.64 -36.70
C LYS A 251 -43.19 -35.95 -36.33
N LYS A 252 -43.90 -35.04 -35.64
CA LYS A 252 -45.32 -35.23 -35.29
C LYS A 252 -46.21 -35.32 -36.54
N THR A 253 -45.91 -34.65 -37.65
CA THR A 253 -46.66 -34.83 -38.90
C THR A 253 -46.40 -36.20 -39.52
N LEU A 254 -45.14 -36.65 -39.57
CA LEU A 254 -44.75 -37.97 -40.07
C LEU A 254 -45.31 -39.12 -39.21
N GLU A 255 -45.36 -38.95 -37.88
CA GLU A 255 -45.99 -39.92 -36.96
C GLU A 255 -47.50 -40.04 -37.22
N ARG A 256 -48.20 -38.92 -37.46
CA ARG A 256 -49.61 -38.92 -37.85
C ARG A 256 -49.82 -39.55 -39.24
N GLU A 257 -48.87 -39.39 -40.17
CA GLU A 257 -48.93 -40.02 -41.49
C GLU A 257 -48.66 -41.50 -41.46
N LEU A 258 -47.65 -41.94 -40.72
CA LEU A 258 -47.40 -43.35 -40.46
C LEU A 258 -48.61 -44.02 -39.82
N ALA A 259 -49.29 -43.36 -38.87
CA ALA A 259 -50.54 -43.84 -38.30
C ALA A 259 -51.67 -43.97 -39.35
N ARG A 260 -51.86 -42.95 -40.23
CA ARG A 260 -52.83 -43.02 -41.34
C ARG A 260 -52.51 -44.18 -42.29
N VAL A 261 -51.26 -44.34 -42.69
CA VAL A 261 -50.79 -45.41 -43.58
C VAL A 261 -50.99 -46.77 -42.93
N MET A 262 -50.59 -46.97 -41.67
CA MET A 262 -50.79 -48.22 -40.93
C MET A 262 -52.27 -48.62 -40.84
N VAL A 263 -53.18 -47.68 -40.57
CA VAL A 263 -54.63 -47.94 -40.62
C VAL A 263 -55.09 -48.34 -42.02
N SER A 264 -54.61 -47.67 -43.07
CA SER A 264 -54.95 -48.02 -44.45
C SER A 264 -54.44 -49.41 -44.86
N THR A 265 -53.20 -49.75 -44.50
CA THR A 265 -52.57 -51.06 -44.75
C THR A 265 -53.27 -52.16 -43.98
N ASN A 266 -53.65 -51.93 -42.72
CA ASN A 266 -54.46 -52.88 -41.95
C ASN A 266 -55.84 -53.09 -42.59
N ARG A 267 -56.47 -52.04 -43.14
CA ARG A 267 -57.73 -52.18 -43.88
C ARG A 267 -57.55 -52.97 -45.17
N ILE A 268 -56.50 -52.72 -45.95
CA ILE A 268 -56.17 -53.49 -47.16
C ILE A 268 -55.89 -54.95 -46.81
N ALA A 269 -55.07 -55.23 -45.79
CA ALA A 269 -54.79 -56.59 -45.32
C ALA A 269 -56.07 -57.32 -44.87
N THR A 270 -57.02 -56.60 -44.26
CA THR A 270 -58.34 -57.13 -43.88
C THR A 270 -59.21 -57.41 -45.10
N VAL A 271 -59.18 -56.56 -46.15
CA VAL A 271 -59.89 -56.82 -47.41
C VAL A 271 -59.30 -58.05 -48.11
N VAL A 272 -57.99 -58.11 -48.29
CA VAL A 272 -57.30 -59.26 -48.91
C VAL A 272 -57.58 -60.55 -48.12
N ALA A 273 -57.50 -60.53 -46.78
CA ALA A 273 -57.88 -61.68 -45.96
C ALA A 273 -59.35 -62.11 -46.14
N ASN A 274 -60.25 -61.20 -46.52
CA ASN A 274 -61.65 -61.50 -46.83
C ASN A 274 -61.89 -61.94 -48.30
N GLU A 275 -60.92 -61.72 -49.20
CA GLU A 275 -60.93 -62.25 -50.57
C GLU A 275 -60.41 -63.69 -50.62
N TRP A 276 -59.45 -64.04 -49.75
CA TRP A 276 -58.87 -65.40 -49.63
C TRP A 276 -59.80 -66.35 -48.84
N LYS A 277 -60.97 -66.65 -49.44
CA LYS A 277 -61.96 -67.60 -48.94
C LYS A 277 -61.87 -68.97 -49.62
N ASP A 278 -62.33 -69.98 -48.90
CA ASP A 278 -62.58 -71.32 -49.43
C ASP A 278 -63.90 -71.41 -50.23
N GLU A 279 -64.14 -72.57 -50.83
CA GLU A 279 -65.35 -72.90 -51.61
C GLU A 279 -66.65 -72.79 -50.80
N ASN A 280 -66.57 -72.69 -49.47
CA ASN A 280 -67.69 -72.45 -48.56
C ASN A 280 -67.76 -71.01 -48.04
N ASN A 281 -67.08 -70.06 -48.70
CA ASN A 281 -67.03 -68.63 -48.38
C ASN A 281 -66.40 -68.29 -47.00
N ARG A 282 -65.62 -69.20 -46.41
CA ARG A 282 -64.92 -68.97 -45.13
C ARG A 282 -63.46 -68.61 -45.37
N VAL A 283 -62.91 -67.68 -44.60
CA VAL A 283 -61.49 -67.29 -44.73
C VAL A 283 -60.59 -68.50 -44.52
N MET A 284 -59.73 -68.80 -45.48
CA MET A 284 -58.91 -70.02 -45.45
C MET A 284 -57.90 -69.96 -44.28
N PRO A 285 -57.93 -70.92 -43.32
CA PRO A 285 -57.00 -70.90 -42.20
C PRO A 285 -55.54 -71.05 -42.67
N VAL A 286 -54.65 -70.15 -42.22
CA VAL A 286 -53.23 -70.09 -42.63
C VAL A 286 -52.52 -71.45 -42.52
N LYS A 287 -52.87 -72.27 -41.51
CA LYS A 287 -52.34 -73.63 -41.36
C LYS A 287 -52.70 -74.53 -42.55
N LYS A 288 -53.97 -74.55 -42.99
CA LYS A 288 -54.40 -75.32 -44.18
C LYS A 288 -53.68 -74.84 -45.43
N TRP A 289 -53.61 -73.51 -45.63
CA TRP A 289 -52.92 -72.93 -46.79
C TRP A 289 -51.43 -73.32 -46.85
N LEU A 290 -50.73 -73.34 -45.70
CA LEU A 290 -49.35 -73.82 -45.63
C LEU A 290 -49.21 -75.33 -45.91
N GLU A 291 -50.18 -76.13 -45.45
CA GLU A 291 -50.24 -77.58 -45.71
C GLU A 291 -50.51 -77.87 -47.20
N GLU A 292 -51.49 -77.22 -47.82
CA GLU A 292 -51.81 -77.29 -49.25
C GLU A 292 -50.63 -76.80 -50.11
N ARG A 293 -50.04 -75.64 -49.79
CA ARG A 293 -48.84 -75.12 -50.46
C ARG A 293 -47.68 -76.12 -50.41
N LYS A 294 -47.49 -76.81 -49.29
CA LYS A 294 -46.48 -77.85 -49.11
C LYS A 294 -46.79 -79.10 -49.94
N MET A 295 -48.06 -79.50 -50.03
CA MET A 295 -48.53 -80.60 -50.89
C MET A 295 -48.30 -80.29 -52.38
N PHE A 296 -48.69 -79.09 -52.85
CA PHE A 296 -48.40 -78.66 -54.22
C PHE A 296 -46.90 -78.58 -54.51
N GLN A 297 -46.08 -78.10 -53.56
CA GLN A 297 -44.62 -78.06 -53.74
C GLN A 297 -44.01 -79.47 -53.84
N ALA A 298 -44.50 -80.44 -53.04
CA ALA A 298 -44.10 -81.83 -53.13
C ALA A 298 -44.55 -82.50 -54.45
N GLU A 299 -45.76 -82.21 -54.93
CA GLU A 299 -46.26 -82.71 -56.20
C GLU A 299 -45.50 -82.14 -57.40
N ILE A 300 -45.20 -80.83 -57.40
CA ILE A 300 -44.33 -80.20 -58.41
C ILE A 300 -42.94 -80.87 -58.43
N GLN A 301 -42.38 -81.22 -57.26
CA GLN A 301 -41.11 -81.92 -57.17
C GLN A 301 -41.21 -83.36 -57.72
N ARG A 302 -42.28 -84.09 -57.39
CA ARG A 302 -42.58 -85.43 -57.95
C ARG A 302 -42.72 -85.40 -59.48
N LEU A 303 -43.36 -84.36 -60.02
CA LEU A 303 -43.51 -84.16 -61.47
C LEU A 303 -42.17 -83.84 -62.15
N LYS A 304 -41.29 -83.04 -61.52
CA LYS A 304 -39.91 -82.84 -62.00
C LYS A 304 -39.09 -84.13 -62.01
N GLU A 305 -39.22 -84.96 -60.99
CA GLU A 305 -38.53 -86.26 -60.92
C GLU A 305 -39.06 -87.24 -61.97
N LYS A 306 -40.37 -87.29 -62.20
CA LYS A 306 -40.97 -88.03 -63.33
C LYS A 306 -40.45 -87.54 -64.68
N LEU A 307 -40.38 -86.22 -64.90
CA LEU A 307 -39.82 -85.64 -66.12
C LEU A 307 -38.34 -86.04 -66.31
N ALA A 308 -37.52 -85.94 -65.25
CA ALA A 308 -36.12 -86.36 -65.27
C ALA A 308 -35.91 -87.88 -65.42
N ILE A 309 -36.91 -88.72 -65.15
CA ILE A 309 -36.93 -90.15 -65.51
C ILE A 309 -37.26 -90.29 -67.00
N SER A 310 -38.30 -89.61 -67.50
CA SER A 310 -38.70 -89.63 -68.92
C SER A 310 -37.59 -89.13 -69.85
N GLU A 311 -36.88 -88.08 -69.47
CA GLU A 311 -35.70 -87.58 -70.20
C GLU A 311 -34.57 -88.60 -70.27
N ARG A 312 -34.38 -89.43 -69.24
CA ARG A 312 -33.36 -90.49 -69.26
C ARG A 312 -33.81 -91.69 -70.08
N ALA A 313 -35.11 -92.02 -70.03
CA ALA A 313 -35.70 -93.06 -70.88
C ALA A 313 -35.55 -92.69 -72.38
N THR A 314 -35.98 -91.50 -72.78
CA THR A 314 -35.87 -91.03 -74.17
C THR A 314 -34.42 -90.89 -74.64
N LYS A 315 -33.48 -90.48 -73.77
CA LYS A 315 -32.03 -90.49 -74.09
C LYS A 315 -31.48 -91.93 -74.25
N ALA A 316 -31.95 -92.91 -73.47
CA ALA A 316 -31.58 -94.31 -73.63
C ALA A 316 -32.19 -94.95 -74.88
N GLU A 317 -33.45 -94.63 -75.21
CA GLU A 317 -34.11 -95.03 -76.46
C GLU A 317 -33.40 -94.44 -77.68
N ALA A 318 -32.98 -93.17 -77.63
CA ALA A 318 -32.16 -92.56 -78.69
C ALA A 318 -30.83 -93.29 -78.87
N GLN A 319 -30.09 -93.59 -77.79
CA GLN A 319 -28.85 -94.37 -77.86
C GLN A 319 -29.07 -95.80 -78.39
N LEU A 320 -30.21 -96.43 -78.08
CA LEU A 320 -30.57 -97.73 -78.63
C LEU A 320 -30.91 -97.63 -80.13
N LYS A 321 -31.67 -96.60 -80.53
CA LYS A 321 -32.01 -96.29 -81.93
C LYS A 321 -30.75 -96.05 -82.76
N ASP A 322 -29.76 -95.32 -82.23
CA ASP A 322 -28.48 -95.09 -82.91
C ASP A 322 -27.65 -96.38 -83.01
N LYS A 323 -27.60 -97.21 -81.97
CA LYS A 323 -26.96 -98.55 -82.04
C LYS A 323 -27.62 -99.47 -83.07
N LEU A 324 -28.94 -99.45 -83.18
CA LEU A 324 -29.69 -100.21 -84.18
C LEU A 324 -29.44 -99.67 -85.60
N LYS A 325 -29.46 -98.34 -85.76
CA LYS A 325 -29.13 -97.65 -87.03
C LYS A 325 -27.70 -97.96 -87.49
N LEU A 326 -26.73 -98.02 -86.57
CA LEU A 326 -25.34 -98.37 -86.89
C LEU A 326 -25.22 -99.84 -87.34
N ARG A 327 -25.86 -100.78 -86.62
CA ARG A 327 -25.92 -102.20 -87.02
C ARG A 327 -26.57 -102.39 -88.39
N LEU A 328 -27.65 -101.68 -88.68
CA LEU A 328 -28.36 -101.74 -89.95
C LEU A 328 -27.45 -101.24 -91.09
N LYS A 329 -26.72 -100.13 -90.88
CA LYS A 329 -25.72 -99.64 -91.83
C LYS A 329 -24.57 -100.64 -92.07
N THR A 330 -24.08 -101.32 -91.03
CA THR A 330 -23.06 -102.36 -91.19
C THR A 330 -23.57 -103.57 -91.99
N LEU A 331 -24.87 -103.91 -91.89
CA LEU A 331 -25.48 -104.93 -92.73
C LEU A 331 -25.64 -104.47 -94.20
N GLU A 332 -26.02 -103.21 -94.43
CA GLU A 332 -26.04 -102.61 -95.78
C GLU A 332 -24.65 -102.59 -96.43
N GLU A 333 -23.61 -102.30 -95.65
CA GLU A 333 -22.21 -102.32 -96.08
C GLU A 333 -21.72 -103.75 -96.36
N GLY A 334 -22.03 -104.71 -95.49
CA GLY A 334 -21.71 -106.12 -95.71
C GLY A 334 -22.36 -106.71 -96.97
N LEU A 335 -23.62 -106.35 -97.25
CA LEU A 335 -24.34 -106.83 -98.44
C LEU A 335 -23.72 -106.30 -99.75
N LYS A 336 -23.14 -105.09 -99.75
CA LYS A 336 -22.48 -104.50 -100.94
C LYS A 336 -21.21 -105.22 -101.38
N HIS A 337 -20.55 -105.97 -100.49
CA HIS A 337 -19.29 -106.65 -100.80
C HIS A 337 -19.45 -108.10 -101.31
N VAL A 338 -20.68 -108.60 -101.50
CA VAL A 338 -20.96 -110.01 -101.86
C VAL A 338 -21.38 -110.18 -103.34
N SER A 339 -21.17 -109.17 -104.20
CA SER A 339 -21.69 -109.19 -105.58
C SER A 339 -20.74 -108.75 -106.70
N THR A 340 -19.50 -109.27 -106.69
CA THR A 340 -18.68 -109.46 -107.91
C THR A 340 -17.84 -110.74 -107.75
N PHE A 341 -18.06 -111.75 -108.59
CA PHE A 341 -17.34 -113.04 -108.54
C PHE A 341 -16.33 -113.18 -109.70
N SER A 342 -15.19 -113.84 -109.46
CA SER A 342 -14.73 -115.07 -110.17
C SER A 342 -13.19 -115.22 -110.33
N VAL A 343 -12.76 -116.48 -110.52
CA VAL A 343 -11.46 -117.00 -111.01
C VAL A 343 -10.19 -116.98 -110.11
N ASN A 344 -9.76 -118.20 -109.75
CA ASN A 344 -8.41 -118.78 -109.52
C ASN A 344 -7.16 -117.87 -109.32
N SER A 345 -6.35 -118.15 -108.29
CA SER A 345 -5.22 -119.11 -108.41
C SER A 345 -4.39 -119.29 -107.11
N ASN A 346 -3.77 -120.46 -106.99
CA ASN A 346 -2.77 -120.98 -106.04
C ASN A 346 -1.96 -119.98 -105.17
N GLY A 347 -1.89 -120.23 -103.85
CA GLY A 347 -0.94 -119.55 -102.94
C GLY A 347 -1.05 -119.96 -101.46
N SER A 348 -0.29 -120.97 -101.04
CA SER A 348 -0.02 -121.30 -99.63
C SER A 348 1.45 -120.92 -99.30
N PRO A 349 1.98 -120.94 -98.04
CA PRO A 349 1.44 -121.62 -96.85
C PRO A 349 1.66 -120.94 -95.46
N LYS A 350 1.28 -121.68 -94.40
CA LYS A 350 1.81 -121.65 -93.00
C LYS A 350 1.37 -120.47 -92.09
N ILE A 351 0.80 -120.69 -90.88
CA ILE A 351 1.33 -121.30 -89.61
C ILE A 351 2.16 -120.24 -88.82
N GLU A 352 1.95 -119.94 -87.52
CA GLU A 352 1.17 -120.64 -86.46
C GLU A 352 0.91 -119.76 -85.20
N LYS A 353 -0.07 -120.18 -84.35
CA LYS A 353 -0.15 -120.02 -82.86
C LYS A 353 -0.19 -118.57 -82.26
N SER A 354 -0.85 -118.30 -81.12
CA SER A 354 -1.75 -119.09 -80.25
C SER A 354 -2.49 -118.23 -79.21
N ASN A 355 -3.73 -118.62 -78.85
CA ASN A 355 -4.31 -118.80 -77.48
C ASN A 355 -4.13 -117.73 -76.36
N ASN A 356 -5.03 -117.50 -75.39
CA ASN A 356 -6.45 -117.82 -75.13
C ASN A 356 -6.90 -117.18 -73.78
N LEU A 357 -8.20 -117.21 -73.45
CA LEU A 357 -8.81 -117.09 -72.09
C LEU A 357 -8.79 -115.70 -71.38
N PHE A 358 -9.64 -115.38 -70.39
CA PHE A 358 -11.10 -115.59 -70.14
C PHE A 358 -11.54 -114.79 -68.88
N GLY A 359 -12.85 -114.63 -68.60
CA GLY A 359 -13.39 -114.23 -67.28
C GLY A 359 -13.68 -112.71 -67.09
N ILE A 360 -14.85 -112.17 -66.70
CA ILE A 360 -16.19 -112.60 -66.21
C ILE A 360 -16.41 -112.59 -64.67
N LEU A 361 -17.34 -111.70 -64.23
CA LEU A 361 -18.06 -111.59 -62.92
C LEU A 361 -17.20 -111.24 -61.67
N ALA A 362 -17.56 -110.22 -60.85
CA ALA A 362 -18.57 -110.13 -59.78
C ALA A 362 -18.15 -110.84 -58.45
N SER A 363 -18.52 -110.42 -57.23
CA SER A 363 -19.65 -109.55 -56.81
C SER A 363 -19.47 -108.94 -55.38
N ASN A 364 -20.37 -108.00 -55.04
CA ASN A 364 -21.02 -107.80 -53.72
C ASN A 364 -20.31 -107.37 -52.41
N THR A 365 -21.00 -106.41 -51.77
CA THR A 365 -21.33 -106.26 -50.33
C THR A 365 -20.41 -105.59 -49.28
N ARG A 366 -20.98 -104.48 -48.76
CA ARG A 366 -21.19 -104.15 -47.32
C ARG A 366 -20.05 -103.53 -46.50
N ALA A 367 -20.04 -102.19 -46.55
CA ALA A 367 -20.04 -101.25 -45.42
C ALA A 367 -18.97 -101.33 -44.29
N ASN A 368 -18.26 -100.22 -44.10
CA ASN A 368 -18.60 -99.33 -42.98
C ASN A 368 -18.17 -97.86 -43.17
N LYS A 369 -19.15 -96.96 -42.91
CA LYS A 369 -19.08 -95.65 -42.25
C LYS A 369 -17.91 -94.67 -42.48
N ARG A 370 -18.33 -93.40 -42.65
CA ARG A 370 -17.69 -92.14 -42.16
C ARG A 370 -16.72 -91.41 -43.10
N SER A 371 -17.27 -90.78 -44.13
CA SER A 371 -16.77 -89.49 -44.63
C SER A 371 -17.73 -88.39 -44.20
N THR A 372 -17.24 -87.25 -43.69
CA THR A 372 -18.08 -86.15 -43.20
C THR A 372 -17.80 -84.85 -43.95
N SER A 373 -18.57 -84.61 -45.01
CA SER A 373 -18.69 -83.29 -45.62
C SER A 373 -19.99 -83.17 -46.40
N GLN A 374 -20.80 -82.14 -46.12
CA GLN A 374 -21.02 -81.02 -47.04
C GLN A 374 -21.93 -79.94 -46.40
N GLN A 375 -22.04 -78.81 -47.09
CA GLN A 375 -22.68 -77.58 -46.65
C GLN A 375 -24.20 -77.60 -46.84
N ARG A 376 -24.97 -76.90 -45.99
CA ARG A 376 -25.74 -75.68 -46.39
C ARG A 376 -26.69 -75.13 -45.30
N SER A 377 -26.69 -73.79 -45.17
CA SER A 377 -27.89 -72.93 -44.96
C SER A 377 -28.64 -72.99 -43.61
N PRO A 378 -29.59 -72.07 -43.31
CA PRO A 378 -29.63 -70.61 -43.62
C PRO A 378 -30.18 -69.70 -42.48
N THR A 379 -30.22 -68.37 -42.74
CA THR A 379 -31.28 -67.38 -42.38
C THR A 379 -30.93 -66.24 -41.41
N ALA A 380 -31.26 -65.02 -41.85
CA ALA A 380 -30.94 -63.72 -41.27
C ALA A 380 -31.87 -63.19 -40.16
N SER A 381 -31.33 -62.30 -39.30
CA SER A 381 -31.99 -61.26 -38.49
C SER A 381 -30.92 -60.57 -37.62
N LYS A 382 -30.77 -59.23 -37.46
CA LYS A 382 -31.42 -58.02 -38.02
C LYS A 382 -30.39 -56.86 -38.09
N ILE A 383 -30.70 -55.83 -38.89
CA ILE A 383 -30.47 -54.36 -38.73
C ILE A 383 -29.71 -53.96 -37.43
N SER A 384 -28.65 -53.12 -37.41
CA SER A 384 -28.30 -51.89 -38.16
C SER A 384 -26.77 -51.79 -38.35
N MET A 385 -26.15 -51.32 -39.45
CA MET A 385 -25.93 -49.91 -39.89
C MET A 385 -25.56 -48.93 -38.75
N GLN A 386 -24.45 -48.16 -38.76
CA GLN A 386 -23.44 -47.94 -39.82
C GLN A 386 -22.11 -47.36 -39.24
N THR A 387 -20.98 -47.61 -39.92
CA THR A 387 -19.70 -46.83 -40.01
C THR A 387 -19.18 -45.95 -38.83
N GLY A 388 -17.89 -45.98 -38.46
CA GLY A 388 -16.77 -46.76 -39.02
C GLY A 388 -15.39 -46.41 -38.42
N ASP A 389 -14.38 -47.22 -38.79
CA ASP A 389 -12.92 -47.09 -38.60
C ASP A 389 -12.36 -46.77 -37.19
N GLU A 390 -12.05 -47.85 -36.45
CA GLU A 390 -11.07 -47.83 -35.35
C GLU A 390 -9.72 -48.42 -35.82
N ARG A 391 -8.60 -48.00 -35.21
CA ARG A 391 -7.23 -48.33 -35.64
C ARG A 391 -6.55 -49.38 -34.76
N GLN A 392 -5.65 -50.16 -35.36
CA GLN A 392 -4.66 -51.02 -34.70
C GLN A 392 -3.41 -51.12 -35.61
N THR A 393 -2.13 -51.08 -35.20
CA THR A 393 -1.36 -50.65 -34.00
C THR A 393 0.15 -50.71 -34.41
N PRO A 394 1.21 -50.67 -33.56
CA PRO A 394 1.44 -50.03 -32.24
C PRO A 394 2.75 -49.20 -32.14
N GLY A 395 2.94 -48.51 -31.00
CA GLY A 395 4.26 -48.10 -30.47
C GLY A 395 4.66 -46.61 -30.64
N ALA A 396 5.17 -45.90 -29.63
CA ALA A 396 5.35 -46.29 -28.21
C ALA A 396 5.44 -45.08 -27.24
N ALA A 397 5.06 -45.35 -25.97
CA ALA A 397 5.45 -44.68 -24.69
C ALA A 397 5.09 -43.19 -24.38
N GLY A 398 4.41 -42.99 -23.23
CA GLY A 398 4.33 -41.73 -22.45
C GLY A 398 3.33 -40.67 -22.97
N GLU A 399 2.27 -40.19 -22.30
CA GLU A 399 2.00 -39.98 -20.85
C GLU A 399 3.09 -39.17 -20.12
N ILE A 400 2.84 -38.08 -19.37
CA ILE A 400 1.64 -37.25 -19.08
C ILE A 400 2.13 -35.95 -18.31
N LYS A 401 1.49 -34.77 -18.15
CA LYS A 401 0.16 -34.15 -18.41
C LYS A 401 0.27 -32.59 -18.40
N ALA A 402 -0.81 -31.89 -18.80
CA ALA A 402 -1.23 -30.53 -18.35
C ALA A 402 -0.26 -29.30 -18.43
N VAL A 403 -0.32 -28.58 -19.56
CA VAL A 403 -0.83 -27.18 -19.67
C VAL A 403 -0.64 -26.23 -18.45
N ASN A 404 0.27 -25.25 -18.52
CA ASN A 404 -0.05 -23.82 -18.82
C ASN A 404 1.18 -22.89 -18.81
N SER A 405 1.02 -21.66 -19.32
CA SER A 405 2.08 -20.65 -19.48
C SER A 405 2.25 -19.70 -18.27
N LEU A 406 3.50 -19.38 -17.87
CA LEU A 406 3.84 -18.05 -17.31
C LEU A 406 5.35 -17.76 -17.37
N ASN A 407 5.75 -16.61 -17.94
CA ASN A 407 7.15 -16.19 -18.06
C ASN A 407 7.57 -15.19 -16.96
N LYS A 408 8.47 -15.55 -16.04
CA LYS A 408 9.27 -14.56 -15.26
C LYS A 408 10.46 -15.16 -14.47
N LYS A 409 11.68 -14.70 -14.80
CA LYS A 409 12.92 -14.69 -13.96
C LYS A 409 13.54 -16.08 -13.65
N TYR A 410 14.81 -16.25 -13.24
CA TYR A 410 15.91 -15.33 -12.84
C TYR A 410 17.30 -15.74 -13.40
N SER A 411 18.18 -14.72 -13.52
CA SER A 411 19.64 -14.65 -13.29
C SER A 411 20.59 -15.88 -13.35
N SER A 412 21.62 -15.75 -14.19
CA SER A 412 23.03 -16.11 -13.95
C SER A 412 23.91 -15.35 -14.96
N GLY A 413 25.13 -14.85 -14.71
CA GLY A 413 25.95 -14.78 -13.50
C GLY A 413 27.29 -14.05 -13.80
N GLY A 414 28.01 -13.57 -12.78
CA GLY A 414 29.29 -12.84 -12.93
C GLY A 414 29.14 -11.33 -12.62
N SER A 415 29.63 -10.77 -11.50
CA SER A 415 31.00 -10.74 -10.93
C SER A 415 31.86 -9.59 -11.45
N PHE A 416 31.76 -8.42 -10.79
CA PHE A 416 32.88 -7.51 -10.59
C PHE A 416 32.74 -6.78 -9.24
N LEU A 417 33.77 -6.85 -8.39
CA LEU A 417 33.81 -6.23 -7.07
C LEU A 417 34.38 -4.81 -7.15
N LYS A 418 33.63 -3.80 -6.69
CA LYS A 418 34.19 -2.45 -6.45
C LYS A 418 33.71 -1.81 -5.14
N LYS A 419 34.34 -2.28 -4.06
CA LYS A 419 34.59 -1.62 -2.77
C LYS A 419 33.50 -0.69 -2.20
N SER A 420 32.86 -1.17 -1.13
CA SER A 420 32.10 -0.35 -0.19
C SER A 420 32.99 0.63 0.59
N LEU A 421 32.51 1.86 0.75
CA LEU A 421 32.72 2.70 1.93
C LEU A 421 31.34 3.18 2.41
N TRP A 422 31.26 3.79 3.61
CA TRP A 422 30.01 4.23 4.25
C TRP A 422 29.06 3.10 4.69
N ALA A 423 29.53 2.28 5.62
CA ALA A 423 28.63 1.60 6.57
C ALA A 423 28.58 2.43 7.86
N SER A 424 27.45 3.09 8.13
CA SER A 424 27.17 3.69 9.45
C SER A 424 25.96 2.99 10.07
N ARG A 425 26.00 2.82 11.40
CA ARG A 425 24.91 2.20 12.16
C ARG A 425 23.72 3.16 12.16
N ASN A 426 22.52 2.62 11.96
CA ASN A 426 21.57 2.65 13.07
C ASN A 426 20.54 1.53 13.00
N LYS A 427 19.97 1.24 14.17
CA LYS A 427 19.04 0.14 14.44
C LYS A 427 17.64 0.72 14.67
N ILE A 428 16.63 0.08 14.11
CA ILE A 428 15.21 0.43 14.33
C ILE A 428 14.87 0.32 15.81
N MET A 429 14.25 1.36 16.36
CA MET A 429 13.36 1.25 17.52
C MET A 429 12.36 2.42 17.50
N ASP A 430 11.07 2.12 17.31
CA ASP A 430 9.99 3.09 17.44
C ASP A 430 9.70 3.40 18.91
N CYS A 431 9.67 4.68 19.25
CA CYS A 431 8.98 5.23 20.41
C CYS A 431 8.37 6.59 20.01
N ASN A 432 7.04 6.66 19.90
CA ASN A 432 6.36 7.95 19.85
C ASN A 432 6.38 8.58 21.24
N GLU A 433 6.89 9.80 21.37
CA GLU A 433 6.15 10.92 21.98
C GLU A 433 6.82 12.25 21.60
N LYS A 434 6.02 13.32 21.52
CA LYS A 434 6.50 14.66 21.18
C LYS A 434 6.77 15.45 22.45
N GLU A 435 8.00 15.91 22.61
CA GLU A 435 8.34 16.88 23.65
C GLU A 435 7.76 18.27 23.33
N ASN A 436 7.58 19.09 24.36
CA ASN A 436 6.94 20.39 24.26
C ASN A 436 7.84 21.38 23.51
N THR A 437 7.26 22.20 22.63
CA THR A 437 7.95 23.36 22.07
C THR A 437 7.94 24.49 23.09
N GLU A 438 9.12 25.02 23.42
CA GLU A 438 9.25 26.20 24.26
C GLU A 438 8.66 27.45 23.58
N ILE A 439 8.14 28.37 24.38
CA ILE A 439 7.47 29.58 23.90
C ILE A 439 8.54 30.63 23.54
N ASN A 440 8.72 30.89 22.24
CA ASN A 440 9.40 32.10 21.79
C ASN A 440 8.37 33.24 21.66
N GLU A 441 8.33 34.13 22.64
CA GLU A 441 7.47 35.33 22.58
C GLU A 441 8.05 36.38 21.63
N ASN A 442 7.71 36.34 20.34
CA ASN A 442 7.67 37.53 19.46
C ASN A 442 7.00 37.26 18.10
N THR A 443 5.74 37.67 17.96
CA THR A 443 5.16 38.01 16.64
C THR A 443 4.09 39.07 16.84
N MET A 444 4.27 40.24 16.22
CA MET A 444 3.49 41.44 16.52
C MET A 444 2.13 41.44 15.83
N ILE A 445 1.12 41.98 16.52
CA ILE A 445 -0.25 42.12 16.03
C ILE A 445 -0.28 43.00 14.77
N SER A 446 -0.79 42.44 13.67
CA SER A 446 -1.28 43.20 12.49
C SER A 446 -2.73 42.82 12.21
N ILE A 447 -3.65 43.35 13.02
CA ILE A 447 -5.09 43.33 12.73
C ILE A 447 -5.43 44.65 12.06
N GLU A 448 -5.59 44.62 10.75
CA GLU A 448 -5.95 45.80 9.96
C GLU A 448 -7.41 46.20 10.19
N LYS A 449 -7.65 47.51 10.27
CA LYS A 449 -8.90 48.09 10.75
C LYS A 449 -9.85 48.45 9.61
N CYS A 450 -10.48 47.44 9.01
CA CYS A 450 -11.57 47.68 8.06
C CYS A 450 -12.78 48.32 8.77
N ARG A 451 -13.11 49.56 8.37
CA ARG A 451 -14.34 50.26 8.77
C ARG A 451 -15.54 49.71 8.02
N SER A 452 -16.70 49.74 8.68
CA SER A 452 -18.00 49.74 8.02
C SER A 452 -18.25 51.09 7.34
N ASP A 453 -18.42 51.10 6.02
CA ASP A 453 -19.58 51.72 5.36
C ASP A 453 -19.57 51.38 3.86
N GLU A 454 -20.67 50.84 3.35
CA GLU A 454 -21.51 51.48 2.32
C GLU A 454 -22.71 50.60 1.97
N LEU A 455 -23.89 51.22 1.87
CA LEU A 455 -25.18 50.55 1.65
C LEU A 455 -25.72 50.87 0.26
N ARG A 456 -25.95 49.84 -0.56
CA ARG A 456 -26.81 49.93 -1.75
C ARG A 456 -27.61 48.64 -1.96
N ASP A 457 -28.92 48.80 -2.08
CA ASP A 457 -29.88 47.76 -2.35
C ASP A 457 -29.83 47.26 -3.80
N SER A 458 -30.25 46.01 -4.01
CA SER A 458 -31.08 45.65 -5.15
C SER A 458 -31.93 44.43 -4.80
N GLU A 459 -33.10 44.31 -5.42
CA GLU A 459 -34.24 43.58 -4.84
C GLU A 459 -34.37 42.11 -5.29
N ASN A 460 -34.69 41.24 -4.31
CA ASN A 460 -35.79 40.27 -4.33
C ASN A 460 -36.13 39.51 -5.64
N VAL A 461 -35.83 38.20 -5.68
CA VAL A 461 -36.71 37.20 -6.32
C VAL A 461 -36.78 35.90 -5.51
N LYS A 462 -37.99 35.60 -5.01
CA LYS A 462 -38.60 34.29 -4.67
C LYS A 462 -37.76 33.18 -4.01
N SER A 463 -38.24 32.82 -2.82
CA SER A 463 -38.22 31.46 -2.26
C SER A 463 -38.60 30.36 -3.26
N MET A 464 -38.01 29.17 -3.08
CA MET A 464 -38.72 27.92 -3.29
C MET A 464 -38.41 26.95 -2.14
N ASP A 465 -39.46 26.49 -1.45
CA ASP A 465 -39.36 25.46 -0.41
C ASP A 465 -39.31 24.08 -1.06
N SER A 466 -38.34 23.26 -0.68
CA SER A 466 -38.36 21.83 -0.97
C SER A 466 -37.52 21.03 0.02
N THR A 467 -38.19 20.13 0.73
CA THR A 467 -37.61 19.04 1.54
C THR A 467 -36.60 19.45 2.62
N LYS A 468 -37.12 19.62 3.84
CA LYS A 468 -36.38 19.13 5.01
C LYS A 468 -35.87 17.73 4.75
N LYS A 469 -34.56 17.54 4.82
CA LYS A 469 -33.95 16.24 5.05
C LYS A 469 -33.11 16.41 6.29
N ASP A 470 -33.59 15.86 7.41
CA ASP A 470 -32.86 15.83 8.66
C ASP A 470 -31.70 14.84 8.51
N SER A 471 -30.65 15.27 7.80
CA SER A 471 -29.33 14.70 8.01
C SER A 471 -28.88 15.14 9.40
N ASP A 472 -29.06 14.26 10.38
CA ASP A 472 -28.30 14.34 11.62
C ASP A 472 -26.82 14.44 11.22
N ASP A 473 -26.25 15.65 11.35
CA ASP A 473 -24.83 15.89 11.17
C ASP A 473 -24.11 15.29 12.38
N MET A 474 -24.00 13.96 12.37
CA MET A 474 -23.34 13.18 13.40
C MET A 474 -21.83 13.33 13.28
N VAL A 475 -21.36 14.55 13.52
CA VAL A 475 -20.00 14.90 13.90
C VAL A 475 -19.54 13.85 14.90
N SER A 476 -18.59 13.01 14.47
CA SER A 476 -18.31 11.76 15.17
C SER A 476 -17.99 12.00 16.65
N GLY A 477 -18.38 11.07 17.54
CA GLY A 477 -18.13 11.21 18.98
C GLY A 477 -16.66 11.53 19.31
N PHE A 478 -15.73 11.01 18.50
CA PHE A 478 -14.30 11.33 18.58
C PHE A 478 -13.96 12.81 18.27
N LEU A 479 -14.63 13.44 17.31
CA LEU A 479 -14.51 14.89 17.06
C LEU A 479 -15.08 15.70 18.22
N TYR A 480 -16.21 15.27 18.79
CA TYR A 480 -16.78 15.88 19.99
C TYR A 480 -15.86 15.75 21.20
N ASP A 481 -15.32 14.56 21.49
CA ASP A 481 -14.34 14.30 22.54
C ASP A 481 -13.07 15.15 22.37
N ARG A 482 -12.59 15.28 21.13
CA ARG A 482 -11.39 16.08 20.81
C ARG A 482 -11.67 17.57 21.00
N LEU A 483 -12.79 18.07 20.50
CA LEU A 483 -13.21 19.46 20.68
C LEU A 483 -13.46 19.79 22.16
N GLN A 484 -14.06 18.87 22.91
CA GLN A 484 -14.29 19.03 24.35
C GLN A 484 -12.96 19.09 25.12
N LYS A 485 -11.99 18.22 24.79
CA LYS A 485 -10.62 18.28 25.36
C LYS A 485 -9.92 19.59 25.04
N GLU A 486 -10.02 20.08 23.80
CA GLU A 486 -9.45 21.35 23.39
C GLU A 486 -10.09 22.54 24.11
N VAL A 487 -11.43 22.58 24.22
CA VAL A 487 -12.16 23.62 24.97
C VAL A 487 -11.81 23.60 26.47
N ILE A 488 -11.62 22.43 27.07
CA ILE A 488 -11.18 22.30 28.47
C ILE A 488 -9.72 22.78 28.63
N TYR A 489 -8.85 22.46 27.68
CA TYR A 489 -7.45 22.91 27.68
C TYR A 489 -7.35 24.43 27.51
N LEU A 490 -8.02 25.01 26.52
CA LEU A 490 -8.08 26.45 26.26
C LEU A 490 -8.67 27.21 27.45
N ARG A 491 -9.70 26.67 28.12
CA ARG A 491 -10.25 27.28 29.34
C ARG A 491 -9.22 27.34 30.47
N LYS A 492 -8.56 26.22 30.77
CA LYS A 492 -7.48 26.16 31.79
C LYS A 492 -6.30 27.07 31.45
N SER A 493 -5.95 27.17 30.16
CA SER A 493 -4.92 28.09 29.67
C SER A 493 -5.30 29.56 29.90
N CYS A 494 -6.57 29.93 29.64
CA CYS A 494 -7.08 31.26 29.96
C CYS A 494 -7.10 31.51 31.48
N GLU A 495 -7.61 30.59 32.30
CA GLU A 495 -7.62 30.70 33.77
C GLU A 495 -6.20 30.91 34.35
N SER A 496 -5.19 30.20 33.81
CA SER A 496 -3.78 30.37 34.16
C SER A 496 -3.23 31.74 33.74
N ARG A 497 -3.53 32.17 32.51
CA ARG A 497 -3.12 33.48 31.97
C ARG A 497 -3.75 34.64 32.75
N ASP A 498 -5.02 34.53 33.10
CA ASP A 498 -5.76 35.57 33.82
C ASP A 498 -5.30 35.66 35.30
N SER A 499 -4.98 34.51 35.91
CA SER A 499 -4.29 34.47 37.22
C SER A 499 -2.93 35.16 37.17
N THR A 500 -2.15 34.91 36.12
CA THR A 500 -0.83 35.54 35.88
C THR A 500 -0.96 37.05 35.62
N LEU A 501 -1.96 37.47 34.84
CA LEU A 501 -2.28 38.88 34.59
C LEU A 501 -2.64 39.59 35.90
N ASN A 502 -3.46 38.96 36.75
CA ASN A 502 -3.86 39.51 38.03
C ASN A 502 -2.65 39.69 38.99
N ALA A 503 -1.73 38.73 39.02
CA ALA A 503 -0.48 38.85 39.77
C ALA A 503 0.38 40.03 39.27
N LYS A 504 0.57 40.16 37.95
CA LYS A 504 1.27 41.32 37.34
C LYS A 504 0.57 42.66 37.65
N ASN A 505 -0.77 42.69 37.69
CA ASN A 505 -1.54 43.89 38.05
C ASN A 505 -1.34 44.32 39.51
N GLU A 506 -1.32 43.38 40.47
CA GLU A 506 -1.00 43.70 41.87
C GLU A 506 0.47 44.15 42.04
N GLU A 507 1.41 43.59 41.27
CA GLU A 507 2.79 44.09 41.24
C GLU A 507 2.86 45.52 40.70
N ILE A 508 2.23 45.82 39.55
CA ILE A 508 2.14 47.18 38.98
C ILE A 508 1.52 48.16 40.00
N LYS A 509 0.50 47.73 40.74
CA LYS A 509 -0.15 48.50 41.82
C LYS A 509 0.77 48.74 43.02
N ILE A 510 1.67 47.81 43.34
CA ILE A 510 2.73 47.98 44.35
C ILE A 510 3.83 48.92 43.83
N LEU A 511 4.27 48.77 42.58
CA LEU A 511 5.24 49.66 41.93
C LEU A 511 4.71 51.09 41.82
N MET A 512 3.43 51.27 41.49
CA MET A 512 2.72 52.56 41.54
C MET A 512 2.71 53.19 42.93
N LYS A 513 2.54 52.39 44.01
CA LYS A 513 2.67 52.88 45.38
C LYS A 513 4.12 53.29 45.71
N LYS A 514 5.11 52.45 45.37
CA LYS A 514 6.55 52.74 45.56
C LYS A 514 6.96 54.02 44.82
N SER A 515 6.58 54.15 43.56
CA SER A 515 6.83 55.33 42.72
C SER A 515 6.24 56.60 43.35
N LYS A 516 4.95 56.59 43.75
CA LYS A 516 4.32 57.72 44.44
C LYS A 516 5.02 58.11 45.76
N THR A 517 5.58 57.15 46.50
CA THR A 517 6.40 57.41 47.69
C THR A 517 7.75 58.04 47.32
N ILE A 518 8.43 57.54 46.28
CA ILE A 518 9.69 58.10 45.78
C ILE A 518 9.49 59.53 45.26
N THR A 519 8.44 59.81 44.49
CA THR A 519 8.11 61.16 44.01
C THR A 519 7.91 62.13 45.17
N ARG A 520 7.19 61.71 46.23
CA ARG A 520 7.01 62.53 47.45
C ARG A 520 8.33 62.78 48.18
N ALA A 521 9.18 61.76 48.30
CA ALA A 521 10.50 61.90 48.92
C ALA A 521 11.42 62.84 48.12
N LEU A 522 11.39 62.75 46.78
CA LEU A 522 12.10 63.65 45.86
C LEU A 522 11.58 65.09 45.96
N GLU A 523 10.27 65.27 46.08
CA GLU A 523 9.65 66.59 46.24
C GLU A 523 10.03 67.22 47.60
N VAL A 524 10.09 66.43 48.67
CA VAL A 524 10.58 66.87 49.99
C VAL A 524 12.08 67.21 49.94
N GLN A 525 12.91 66.40 49.28
CA GLN A 525 14.32 66.71 49.00
C GLN A 525 14.45 68.04 48.22
N SER A 526 13.71 68.21 47.13
CA SER A 526 13.73 69.45 46.33
C SER A 526 13.30 70.67 47.15
N LYS A 527 12.25 70.55 47.98
CA LYS A 527 11.82 71.60 48.91
C LYS A 527 12.84 71.88 50.01
N LYS A 528 13.62 70.89 50.46
CA LYS A 528 14.72 71.06 51.42
C LYS A 528 15.91 71.78 50.78
N ILE A 529 16.33 71.37 49.59
CA ILE A 529 17.41 72.00 48.81
C ILE A 529 17.04 73.46 48.49
N LYS A 530 15.81 73.73 48.05
CA LYS A 530 15.30 75.11 47.79
C LYS A 530 15.19 75.99 49.05
N ARG A 531 15.26 75.41 50.26
CA ARG A 531 15.27 76.15 51.54
C ARG A 531 16.66 76.28 52.16
N ALA A 532 17.64 75.48 51.74
CA ALA A 532 19.02 75.56 52.21
C ALA A 532 19.68 76.95 52.01
N PRO A 533 19.64 77.61 50.83
CA PRO A 533 20.37 78.87 50.60
C PRO A 533 19.82 80.07 51.39
N ILE A 534 18.69 79.91 52.09
CA ILE A 534 18.13 80.93 52.99
C ILE A 534 18.72 80.79 54.41
N ARG A 535 19.13 79.59 54.83
CA ARG A 535 19.55 79.34 56.21
C ARG A 535 21.05 79.57 56.46
N GLU A 536 21.90 79.42 55.43
CA GLU A 536 23.34 79.72 55.57
C GLU A 536 23.62 81.23 55.55
N LYS A 537 22.79 82.03 54.87
CA LYS A 537 22.89 83.50 54.89
C LYS A 537 22.40 84.16 56.20
N ALA A 538 21.81 83.39 57.11
CA ALA A 538 21.37 83.86 58.42
C ALA A 538 22.39 83.62 59.54
N SER A 539 23.46 82.83 59.27
CA SER A 539 24.45 82.40 60.28
C SER A 539 25.79 83.12 60.18
N VAL A 540 25.84 84.26 59.47
CA VAL A 540 27.04 85.09 59.24
C VAL A 540 26.79 86.54 59.71
N LEU A 541 25.84 86.72 60.65
CA LEU A 541 25.35 88.04 61.07
C LEU A 541 24.78 88.04 62.51
N ILE A 542 25.48 87.34 63.42
CA ILE A 542 25.47 87.53 64.88
C ILE A 542 26.92 87.44 65.34
#